data_AF-A0A953ZDU9-F1
#
_entry.id   AF-A0A953ZDU9-F1
#
_cell.length_a   1.000
_cell.length_b   1.000
_cell.length_c   1.000
_cell.angle_alpha   90.00
_cell.angle_beta   90.00
_cell.angle_gamma   90.00
#
_symmetry.space_group_name_H-M   'P 1'
#
loop_
_entity.id
_entity.type
_entity.pdbx_description
1 polymer ?
#
loop_
_entity_poly.entity_id
_entity_poly.type
_entity_poly.pdbx_seq_one_letter_code
_entity_poly.pdbx_strand_id
1 'polypeptide(L)'
;MTDVPPPTKPIGTEMKLRHIELPPDTEKLYDEFVGKIDARIRNGEDRNAICRDALAEIWGAQSSPLFQAQFDPRNATLESEYYGDCDPERFAKVKPLLWLWYMFDRSPVGLNLELGFKLRRMLAQHIFKRVGKNFKCFPFVEFTFGYNMEVGDNVVIHRWVLLDDRGGIEIGDKSSCADFVNVYSHTHDINLQQFVDNRKTTIGPRCRVTYHATVLAGNTMGENSMLGAHGLLTRDTREHAVYVGIPAKKVKEKDRDLAEPTKHREERF
;
A
#
# COMPACT_ATOMS: atom_id res chain seq x y z
N MET A 1 -35.86 -9.99 12.58
CA MET A 1 -35.20 -9.19 11.52
C MET A 1 -35.93 -9.49 10.24
N THR A 2 -36.54 -8.48 9.62
CA THR A 2 -37.34 -8.65 8.40
C THR A 2 -36.40 -8.92 7.22
N ASP A 3 -36.57 -10.07 6.57
CA ASP A 3 -35.89 -10.44 5.33
C ASP A 3 -36.28 -9.47 4.22
N VAL A 4 -35.43 -8.47 3.99
CA VAL A 4 -35.50 -7.65 2.78
C VAL A 4 -34.81 -8.46 1.68
N PRO A 5 -35.51 -8.85 0.59
CA PRO A 5 -34.89 -9.59 -0.49
C PRO A 5 -33.73 -8.78 -1.08
N PRO A 6 -32.64 -9.43 -1.51
CA PRO A 6 -31.51 -8.73 -2.09
C PRO A 6 -31.97 -7.94 -3.32
N PRO A 7 -31.54 -6.68 -3.49
CA PRO A 7 -31.97 -5.88 -4.62
C PRO A 7 -31.50 -6.49 -5.93
N THR A 8 -32.41 -6.58 -6.89
CA THR A 8 -32.22 -7.12 -8.25
C THR A 8 -31.47 -6.17 -9.20
N LYS A 9 -31.15 -4.96 -8.73
CA LYS A 9 -30.34 -3.95 -9.43
C LYS A 9 -29.28 -3.39 -8.47
N PRO A 10 -28.12 -2.95 -8.97
CA PRO A 10 -27.12 -2.27 -8.15
C PRO A 10 -27.74 -1.11 -7.36
N ILE A 11 -27.41 -1.00 -6.08
CA ILE A 11 -27.83 0.13 -5.25
C ILE A 11 -26.94 1.34 -5.56
N GLY A 12 -27.54 2.48 -5.89
CA GLY A 12 -26.85 3.74 -6.10
C GLY A 12 -26.55 4.07 -7.57
N THR A 13 -25.98 5.24 -7.80
CA THR A 13 -25.58 5.71 -9.13
C THR A 13 -24.24 5.09 -9.51
N GLU A 14 -24.08 4.68 -10.77
CA GLU A 14 -22.77 4.29 -11.30
C GLU A 14 -21.79 5.47 -11.15
N MET A 15 -20.78 5.30 -10.28
CA MET A 15 -19.72 6.30 -10.14
C MET A 15 -18.72 6.16 -11.28
N LYS A 16 -18.69 7.18 -12.15
CA LYS A 16 -17.60 7.35 -13.11
C LYS A 16 -16.44 8.06 -12.42
N LEU A 17 -15.29 7.41 -12.33
CA LEU A 17 -14.05 8.06 -11.91
C LEU A 17 -13.75 9.18 -12.92
N ARG A 18 -13.46 10.37 -12.40
CA ARG A 18 -13.07 11.52 -13.22
C ARG A 18 -11.58 11.43 -13.50
N HIS A 19 -11.21 11.71 -14.75
CA HIS A 19 -9.82 12.01 -15.10
C HIS A 19 -9.53 13.45 -14.67
N ILE A 20 -8.40 13.64 -14.00
CA ILE A 20 -7.92 14.97 -13.64
C ILE A 20 -6.79 15.27 -14.62
N GLU A 21 -6.98 16.27 -15.48
CA GLU A 21 -5.94 16.74 -16.39
C GLU A 21 -5.13 17.83 -15.69
N LEU A 22 -3.81 17.65 -15.66
CA LEU A 22 -2.88 18.69 -15.25
C LEU A 22 -2.53 19.59 -16.43
N PRO A 23 -2.18 20.87 -16.19
CA PRO A 23 -1.56 21.70 -17.21
C PRO A 23 -0.34 20.98 -17.83
N PRO A 24 -0.15 21.00 -19.17
CA PRO A 24 0.91 20.23 -19.82
C PRO A 24 2.32 20.45 -19.25
N ASP A 25 2.65 21.69 -18.90
CA ASP A 25 3.95 22.03 -18.31
C ASP A 25 4.13 21.41 -16.90
N THR A 26 3.05 21.29 -16.13
CA THR A 26 3.08 20.66 -14.80
C THR A 26 3.20 19.15 -14.91
N GLU A 27 2.46 18.53 -15.85
CA GLU A 27 2.56 17.09 -16.14
C GLU A 27 4.00 16.72 -16.53
N LYS A 28 4.59 17.50 -17.45
CA LYS A 28 5.97 17.33 -17.89
C LYS A 28 6.96 17.48 -16.74
N LEU A 29 6.78 18.50 -15.89
CA LEU A 29 7.63 18.71 -14.71
C LEU A 29 7.61 17.49 -13.77
N TYR A 30 6.43 16.92 -13.51
CA TYR A 30 6.29 15.74 -12.66
C TYR A 30 6.94 14.50 -13.28
N ASP A 31 6.77 14.30 -14.58
CA ASP A 31 7.38 13.19 -15.30
C ASP A 31 8.92 13.30 -15.34
N GLU A 32 9.45 14.50 -15.57
CA GLU A 32 10.90 14.75 -15.54
C GLU A 32 11.48 14.52 -14.14
N PHE A 33 10.82 14.99 -13.08
CA PHE A 33 11.24 14.79 -11.70
C PHE A 33 11.30 13.31 -11.32
N VAL A 34 10.20 12.57 -11.54
CA VAL A 34 10.14 11.14 -11.21
C VAL A 34 11.08 10.33 -12.12
N GLY A 35 11.13 10.65 -13.41
CA GLY A 35 12.00 9.99 -14.38
C GLY A 35 13.49 10.16 -14.09
N LYS A 36 13.91 11.34 -13.61
CA LYS A 36 15.29 11.59 -13.15
C LYS A 36 15.66 10.66 -12.00
N ILE A 37 14.79 10.51 -11.00
CA ILE A 37 15.03 9.61 -9.85
C ILE A 37 15.10 8.15 -10.32
N ASP A 38 14.13 7.71 -11.12
CA ASP A 38 14.07 6.33 -11.65
C ASP A 38 15.31 5.97 -12.47
N ALA A 39 15.74 6.87 -13.36
CA ALA A 39 16.93 6.67 -14.18
C ALA A 39 18.19 6.46 -13.32
N ARG A 40 18.40 7.28 -12.30
CA ARG A 40 19.54 7.14 -11.38
C ARG A 40 19.51 5.80 -10.63
N ILE A 41 18.34 5.36 -10.17
CA ILE A 41 18.19 4.06 -9.50
C ILE A 41 18.54 2.92 -10.47
N ARG A 42 18.05 2.97 -11.72
CA ARG A 42 18.32 1.94 -12.74
C ARG A 42 19.77 1.91 -13.20
N ASN A 43 20.44 3.05 -13.19
CA ASN A 43 21.87 3.16 -13.48
C ASN A 43 22.76 2.63 -12.35
N GLY A 44 22.18 2.21 -11.22
CA GLY A 44 22.93 1.65 -10.09
C GLY A 44 23.66 2.70 -9.25
N GLU A 45 23.26 3.97 -9.33
CA GLU A 45 23.79 5.00 -8.43
C GLU A 45 23.43 4.72 -6.96
N ASP A 46 24.19 5.32 -6.03
CA ASP A 46 23.92 5.19 -4.60
C ASP A 46 22.53 5.72 -4.24
N ARG A 47 21.66 4.82 -3.78
CA ARG A 47 20.28 5.14 -3.39
C ARG A 47 20.22 6.13 -2.22
N ASN A 48 21.23 6.17 -1.35
CA ASN A 48 21.30 7.18 -0.28
C ASN A 48 21.52 8.57 -0.84
N ALA A 49 22.45 8.71 -1.81
CA ALA A 49 22.67 9.96 -2.51
C ALA A 49 21.44 10.40 -3.31
N ILE A 50 20.78 9.48 -4.03
CA ILE A 50 19.54 9.77 -4.76
C ILE A 50 18.46 10.30 -3.82
N CYS A 51 18.22 9.63 -2.68
CA CYS A 51 17.26 10.06 -1.68
C CYS A 51 17.58 11.45 -1.14
N ARG A 52 18.84 11.68 -0.73
CA ARG A 52 19.29 12.96 -0.19
C ARG A 52 19.07 14.11 -1.17
N ASP A 53 19.49 13.93 -2.42
CA ASP A 53 19.39 14.97 -3.44
C ASP A 53 17.91 15.26 -3.77
N ALA A 54 17.07 14.21 -3.87
CA ALA A 54 15.63 14.36 -4.11
C ALA A 54 14.93 15.07 -2.95
N LEU A 55 15.25 14.72 -1.70
CA LEU A 55 14.68 15.39 -0.52
C LEU A 55 15.13 16.84 -0.40
N ALA A 56 16.38 17.15 -0.75
CA ALA A 56 16.86 18.52 -0.81
C ALA A 56 16.10 19.36 -1.86
N GLU A 57 15.74 18.76 -2.99
CA GLU A 57 14.90 19.39 -4.03
C GLU A 57 13.45 19.59 -3.53
N ILE A 58 12.84 18.55 -2.94
CA ILE A 58 11.45 18.55 -2.43
C ILE A 58 11.23 19.57 -1.31
N TRP A 59 12.12 19.58 -0.31
CA TRP A 59 11.98 20.40 0.89
C TRP A 59 12.65 21.77 0.77
N GLY A 60 13.37 22.00 -0.33
CA GLY A 60 14.21 23.17 -0.53
C GLY A 60 15.50 23.13 0.30
N ALA A 61 16.53 23.85 -0.19
CA ALA A 61 17.87 23.88 0.38
C ALA A 61 18.00 24.66 1.72
N GLN A 62 17.00 24.63 2.61
CA GLN A 62 16.96 25.46 3.83
C GLN A 62 16.66 24.66 5.11
N SER A 63 17.09 25.26 6.23
CA SER A 63 16.78 24.94 7.64
C SER A 63 17.69 23.92 8.37
N SER A 64 18.93 24.31 8.64
CA SER A 64 19.86 23.70 9.62
C SER A 64 20.62 22.41 9.21
N PRO A 65 21.85 22.22 9.71
CA PRO A 65 22.60 20.97 9.54
C PRO A 65 21.87 19.73 10.04
N LEU A 66 21.03 19.87 11.06
CA LEU A 66 20.24 18.76 11.60
C LEU A 66 19.24 18.23 10.55
N PHE A 67 18.52 19.13 9.88
CA PHE A 67 17.56 18.75 8.85
C PHE A 67 18.25 18.15 7.61
N GLN A 68 19.37 18.75 7.19
CA GLN A 68 20.17 18.22 6.08
C GLN A 68 20.73 16.83 6.38
N ALA A 69 21.12 16.56 7.63
CA ALA A 69 21.54 15.23 8.03
C ALA A 69 20.42 14.20 7.83
N GLN A 70 19.16 14.57 8.10
CA GLN A 70 18.00 13.68 7.93
C GLN A 70 17.69 13.34 6.47
N PHE A 71 18.18 14.11 5.49
CA PHE A 71 17.96 13.76 4.09
C PHE A 71 18.79 12.55 3.64
N ASP A 72 19.89 12.28 4.33
CA ASP A 72 20.71 11.11 4.06
C ASP A 72 20.21 9.91 4.89
N PRO A 73 19.70 8.84 4.28
CA PRO A 73 19.16 7.68 5.00
C PRO A 73 20.18 6.98 5.89
N ARG A 74 21.49 7.22 5.69
CA ARG A 74 22.55 6.70 6.57
C ARG A 74 22.53 7.33 7.97
N ASN A 75 21.93 8.51 8.10
CA ASN A 75 21.79 9.24 9.36
C ASN A 75 20.39 9.13 9.98
N ALA A 76 19.47 8.45 9.30
CA ALA A 76 18.11 8.22 9.76
C ALA A 76 17.94 6.75 10.15
N THR A 77 17.05 6.47 11.10
CA THR A 77 16.68 5.11 11.49
C THR A 77 15.22 4.83 11.17
N LEU A 78 14.94 3.66 10.62
CA LEU A 78 13.59 3.10 10.51
C LEU A 78 13.39 2.03 11.56
N GLU A 79 12.14 1.87 12.03
CA GLU A 79 11.75 0.89 13.05
C GLU A 79 12.26 -0.51 12.73
N SER A 80 12.24 -0.88 11.45
CA SER A 80 12.66 -2.17 10.92
C SER A 80 14.13 -2.53 11.16
N GLU A 81 15.00 -1.54 11.40
CA GLU A 81 16.41 -1.79 11.72
C GLU A 81 16.60 -2.34 13.13
N TYR A 82 15.58 -2.24 13.99
CA TYR A 82 15.59 -2.79 15.34
C TYR A 82 15.07 -4.24 15.40
N TYR A 83 14.57 -4.79 14.28
CA TYR A 83 13.98 -6.12 14.23
C TYR A 83 15.02 -7.18 13.85
N GLY A 84 15.17 -8.20 14.70
CA GLY A 84 16.16 -9.27 14.49
C GLY A 84 15.87 -10.20 13.30
N ASP A 85 14.64 -10.20 12.78
CA ASP A 85 14.20 -10.93 11.58
C ASP A 85 14.24 -10.06 10.30
N CYS A 86 14.68 -8.81 10.41
CA CYS A 86 14.95 -7.97 9.25
C CYS A 86 16.25 -8.42 8.58
N ASP A 87 16.19 -8.76 7.29
CA ASP A 87 17.40 -9.02 6.49
C ASP A 87 18.15 -7.70 6.24
N PRO A 88 19.36 -7.51 6.80
CA PRO A 88 20.07 -6.24 6.71
C PRO A 88 20.52 -5.91 5.28
N GLU A 89 20.86 -6.90 4.46
CA GLU A 89 21.33 -6.68 3.09
C GLU A 89 20.17 -6.30 2.17
N ARG A 90 19.02 -6.96 2.32
CA ARG A 90 17.80 -6.60 1.59
C ARG A 90 17.29 -5.25 2.04
N PHE A 91 17.27 -4.98 3.35
CA PHE A 91 16.77 -3.72 3.89
C PHE A 91 17.66 -2.55 3.51
N ALA A 92 18.99 -2.68 3.54
CA ALA A 92 19.91 -1.62 3.11
C ALA A 92 19.66 -1.15 1.67
N LYS A 93 19.18 -2.03 0.79
CA LYS A 93 18.82 -1.68 -0.60
C LYS A 93 17.55 -0.85 -0.68
N VAL A 94 16.56 -1.10 0.16
CA VAL A 94 15.24 -0.46 0.07
C VAL A 94 15.02 0.69 1.05
N LYS A 95 15.74 0.72 2.18
CA LYS A 95 15.67 1.76 3.21
C LYS A 95 15.75 3.17 2.63
N PRO A 96 16.69 3.51 1.73
CA PRO A 96 16.76 4.86 1.16
C PRO A 96 15.49 5.26 0.40
N LEU A 97 14.85 4.31 -0.26
CA LEU A 97 13.65 4.54 -1.07
C LEU A 97 12.39 4.61 -0.20
N LEU A 98 12.32 3.80 0.87
CA LEU A 98 11.29 3.92 1.91
C LEU A 98 11.40 5.27 2.63
N TRP A 99 12.61 5.68 2.97
CA TRP A 99 12.84 6.99 3.59
C TRP A 99 12.41 8.14 2.68
N LEU A 100 12.79 8.09 1.40
CA LEU A 100 12.32 9.04 0.39
C LEU A 100 10.79 9.07 0.31
N TRP A 101 10.14 7.90 0.28
CA TRP A 101 8.69 7.80 0.27
C TRP A 101 8.07 8.50 1.49
N TYR A 102 8.52 8.17 2.69
CA TYR A 102 7.94 8.67 3.94
C TYR A 102 8.18 10.17 4.15
N MET A 103 9.35 10.67 3.75
CA MET A 103 9.67 12.09 3.79
C MET A 103 8.99 12.88 2.68
N PHE A 104 8.78 12.29 1.50
CA PHE A 104 7.96 12.90 0.45
C PHE A 104 6.52 13.08 0.96
N ASP A 105 5.90 12.06 1.55
CA ASP A 105 4.51 12.12 2.04
C ASP A 105 4.31 13.22 3.09
N ARG A 106 5.34 13.53 3.88
CA ARG A 106 5.35 14.58 4.91
C ARG A 106 5.64 15.98 4.37
N SER A 107 6.00 16.10 3.09
CA SER A 107 6.34 17.38 2.46
C SER A 107 5.10 18.12 1.93
N PRO A 108 5.18 19.44 1.69
CA PRO A 108 4.09 20.21 1.07
C PRO A 108 3.64 19.67 -0.31
N VAL A 109 4.57 19.10 -1.08
CA VAL A 109 4.27 18.51 -2.40
C VAL A 109 3.74 17.08 -2.31
N GLY A 110 3.98 16.38 -1.19
CA GLY A 110 3.53 15.00 -0.94
C GLY A 110 2.02 14.81 -0.92
N LEU A 111 1.29 15.89 -0.64
CA LEU A 111 -0.17 15.92 -0.62
C LEU A 111 -0.79 16.01 -2.02
N ASN A 112 0.00 16.35 -3.05
CA ASN A 112 -0.46 16.31 -4.44
C ASN A 112 -0.61 14.86 -4.91
N LEU A 113 -1.84 14.48 -5.27
CA LEU A 113 -2.15 13.09 -5.61
C LEU A 113 -1.47 12.63 -6.90
N GLU A 114 -1.45 13.45 -7.95
CA GLU A 114 -0.91 13.04 -9.26
C GLU A 114 0.60 12.82 -9.19
N LEU A 115 1.35 13.77 -8.62
CA LEU A 115 2.79 13.59 -8.38
C LEU A 115 3.03 12.39 -7.44
N GLY A 116 2.25 12.29 -6.37
CA GLY A 116 2.39 11.22 -5.39
C GLY A 116 2.13 9.83 -5.97
N PHE A 117 1.15 9.67 -6.85
CA PHE A 117 0.89 8.40 -7.53
C PHE A 117 2.05 8.01 -8.45
N LYS A 118 2.59 8.95 -9.23
CA LYS A 118 3.76 8.70 -10.10
C LYS A 118 4.97 8.28 -9.27
N LEU A 119 5.31 9.05 -8.24
CA LEU A 119 6.48 8.79 -7.40
C LEU A 119 6.36 7.48 -6.61
N ARG A 120 5.26 7.28 -5.87
CA ARG A 120 5.05 6.07 -5.06
C ARG A 120 5.00 4.80 -5.91
N ARG A 121 4.37 4.86 -7.10
CA ARG A 121 4.36 3.73 -8.03
C ARG A 121 5.76 3.40 -8.54
N MET A 122 6.56 4.42 -8.89
CA MET A 122 7.95 4.22 -9.30
C MET A 122 8.79 3.64 -8.16
N LEU A 123 8.70 4.19 -6.94
CA LEU A 123 9.43 3.67 -5.79
C LEU A 123 9.02 2.23 -5.45
N ALA A 124 7.73 1.89 -5.53
CA ALA A 124 7.24 0.53 -5.33
C ALA A 124 7.90 -0.50 -6.25
N GLN A 125 8.24 -0.12 -7.50
CA GLN A 125 8.95 -1.00 -8.45
C GLN A 125 10.39 -1.34 -8.00
N HIS A 126 10.98 -0.50 -7.15
CA HIS A 126 12.35 -0.65 -6.65
C HIS A 126 12.42 -1.12 -5.19
N ILE A 127 11.29 -1.13 -4.49
CA ILE A 127 11.14 -1.53 -3.09
C ILE A 127 10.51 -2.92 -2.99
N PHE A 128 9.34 -3.13 -3.63
CA PHE A 128 8.55 -4.35 -3.45
C PHE A 128 9.17 -5.54 -4.20
N LYS A 129 8.84 -6.75 -3.73
CA LYS A 129 9.20 -7.97 -4.46
C LYS A 129 8.53 -8.01 -5.83
N ARG A 130 7.28 -7.52 -5.92
CA ARG A 130 6.55 -7.33 -7.18
C ARG A 130 5.49 -6.25 -7.01
N VAL A 131 5.30 -5.42 -8.04
CA VAL A 131 4.15 -4.52 -8.17
C VAL A 131 3.62 -4.56 -9.60
N GLY A 132 2.30 -4.71 -9.73
CA GLY A 132 1.62 -4.75 -11.02
C GLY A 132 1.42 -3.37 -11.65
N LYS A 133 0.67 -3.36 -12.74
CA LYS A 133 0.26 -2.15 -13.45
C LYS A 133 -0.72 -1.35 -12.59
N ASN A 134 -0.65 -0.04 -12.73
CA ASN A 134 -1.65 0.90 -12.21
C ASN A 134 -1.90 0.80 -10.70
N PHE A 135 -0.86 0.44 -9.96
CA PHE A 135 -0.82 0.55 -8.51
C PHE A 135 -0.99 2.02 -8.10
N LYS A 136 -1.97 2.29 -7.25
CA LYS A 136 -2.21 3.61 -6.66
C LYS A 136 -2.08 3.54 -5.15
N CYS A 137 -1.19 4.36 -4.61
CA CYS A 137 -0.97 4.45 -3.17
C CYS A 137 -1.17 5.90 -2.73
N PHE A 138 -2.09 6.11 -1.81
CA PHE A 138 -2.34 7.40 -1.20
C PHE A 138 -1.25 7.74 -0.15
N PRO A 139 -1.15 9.00 0.31
CA PRO A 139 -0.14 9.39 1.29
C PRO A 139 -0.28 8.65 2.62
N PHE A 140 0.83 8.55 3.34
CA PHE A 140 0.93 8.03 4.71
C PHE A 140 0.62 6.53 4.83
N VAL A 141 0.99 5.75 3.81
CA VAL A 141 1.01 4.29 3.90
C VAL A 141 2.36 3.85 4.45
N GLU A 142 2.33 2.96 5.43
CA GLU A 142 3.53 2.45 6.07
C GLU A 142 3.72 0.97 5.74
N PHE A 143 4.98 0.61 5.49
CA PHE A 143 5.45 -0.76 5.29
C PHE A 143 6.49 -1.06 6.34
N THR A 144 6.47 -2.28 6.88
CA THR A 144 7.55 -2.69 7.78
C THR A 144 8.85 -2.88 6.99
N PHE A 145 8.95 -3.85 6.10
CA PHE A 145 10.14 -4.08 5.28
C PHE A 145 10.01 -3.55 3.85
N GLY A 146 8.80 -3.57 3.29
CA GLY A 146 8.50 -3.25 1.90
C GLY A 146 8.94 -4.33 0.91
N TYR A 147 10.13 -4.92 1.08
CA TYR A 147 10.69 -5.91 0.15
C TYR A 147 10.01 -7.28 0.14
N ASN A 148 9.02 -7.51 1.02
CA ASN A 148 8.21 -8.73 1.05
C ASN A 148 6.76 -8.49 0.56
N MET A 149 6.48 -7.29 0.04
CA MET A 149 5.21 -6.97 -0.63
C MET A 149 5.14 -7.59 -2.03
N GLU A 150 4.02 -8.24 -2.32
CA GLU A 150 3.63 -8.67 -3.67
C GLU A 150 2.26 -8.08 -4.03
N VAL A 151 2.23 -7.18 -5.02
CA VAL A 151 1.02 -6.44 -5.40
C VAL A 151 0.66 -6.71 -6.87
N GLY A 152 -0.59 -7.04 -7.12
CA GLY A 152 -1.16 -7.27 -8.45
C GLY A 152 -1.49 -6.00 -9.23
N ASP A 153 -2.25 -6.16 -10.31
CA ASP A 153 -2.67 -5.09 -11.20
C ASP A 153 -3.88 -4.32 -10.65
N ASN A 154 -3.90 -2.99 -10.84
CA ASN A 154 -5.03 -2.12 -10.49
C ASN A 154 -5.40 -2.16 -8.98
N VAL A 155 -4.39 -2.30 -8.12
CA VAL A 155 -4.55 -2.27 -6.66
C VAL A 155 -4.53 -0.82 -6.15
N VAL A 156 -5.43 -0.51 -5.21
CA VAL A 156 -5.52 0.81 -4.57
C VAL A 156 -5.34 0.69 -3.06
N ILE A 157 -4.34 1.39 -2.52
CA ILE A 157 -4.09 1.47 -1.07
C ILE A 157 -4.34 2.91 -0.62
N HIS A 158 -5.28 3.08 0.30
CA HIS A 158 -5.71 4.38 0.82
C HIS A 158 -4.80 4.86 1.96
N ARG A 159 -5.13 6.02 2.54
CA ARG A 159 -4.27 6.72 3.51
C ARG A 159 -4.17 5.95 4.81
N TRP A 160 -3.04 6.08 5.50
CA TRP A 160 -2.85 5.54 6.85
C TRP A 160 -3.03 4.01 6.93
N VAL A 161 -2.81 3.31 5.82
CA VAL A 161 -2.77 1.86 5.82
C VAL A 161 -1.41 1.40 6.33
N LEU A 162 -1.41 0.47 7.27
CA LEU A 162 -0.22 -0.24 7.73
C LEU A 162 -0.16 -1.62 7.08
N LEU A 163 0.94 -1.89 6.37
CA LEU A 163 1.23 -3.17 5.74
C LEU A 163 2.48 -3.75 6.40
N ASP A 164 2.28 -4.54 7.45
CA ASP A 164 3.35 -5.27 8.11
C ASP A 164 3.70 -6.51 7.28
N ASP A 165 4.73 -6.41 6.43
CA ASP A 165 5.17 -7.45 5.51
C ASP A 165 6.34 -8.30 6.05
N ARG A 166 6.55 -8.38 7.37
CA ARG A 166 7.60 -9.24 7.97
C ARG A 166 7.54 -10.69 7.47
N GLY A 167 6.38 -11.34 7.56
CA GLY A 167 6.09 -12.66 6.99
C GLY A 167 5.59 -12.65 5.55
N GLY A 168 5.45 -11.47 4.95
CA GLY A 168 5.01 -11.25 3.58
C GLY A 168 3.52 -10.98 3.45
N ILE A 169 3.19 -10.06 2.54
CA ILE A 169 1.82 -9.70 2.18
C ILE A 169 1.66 -9.81 0.67
N GLU A 170 0.62 -10.53 0.24
CA GLU A 170 0.18 -10.56 -1.15
C GLU A 170 -1.17 -9.86 -1.30
N ILE A 171 -1.29 -8.96 -2.27
CA ILE A 171 -2.53 -8.26 -2.61
C ILE A 171 -2.84 -8.49 -4.10
N GLY A 172 -3.87 -9.26 -4.39
CA GLY A 172 -4.28 -9.63 -5.73
C GLY A 172 -4.98 -8.51 -6.50
N ASP A 173 -5.11 -8.72 -7.81
CA ASP A 173 -5.60 -7.71 -8.77
C ASP A 173 -6.94 -7.08 -8.40
N LYS A 174 -7.11 -5.80 -8.77
CA LYS A 174 -8.36 -5.05 -8.63
C LYS A 174 -8.85 -4.97 -7.17
N SER A 175 -7.96 -5.17 -6.18
CA SER A 175 -8.28 -5.09 -4.75
C SER A 175 -8.04 -3.69 -4.19
N SER A 176 -8.69 -3.39 -3.08
CA SER A 176 -8.53 -2.12 -2.38
C SER A 176 -8.46 -2.27 -0.87
N CYS A 177 -7.52 -1.56 -0.24
CA CYS A 177 -7.48 -1.35 1.21
C CYS A 177 -7.84 0.10 1.50
N ALA A 178 -8.95 0.32 2.20
CA ALA A 178 -9.44 1.65 2.55
C ALA A 178 -8.65 2.26 3.72
N ASP A 179 -8.95 3.50 4.04
CA ASP A 179 -8.20 4.27 5.04
C ASP A 179 -8.12 3.55 6.40
N PHE A 180 -6.95 3.63 7.04
CA PHE A 180 -6.67 3.04 8.36
C PHE A 180 -6.77 1.52 8.45
N VAL A 181 -6.73 0.81 7.31
CA VAL A 181 -6.62 -0.65 7.33
C VAL A 181 -5.26 -1.08 7.87
N ASN A 182 -5.24 -2.12 8.70
CA ASN A 182 -4.00 -2.75 9.16
C ASN A 182 -3.95 -4.20 8.67
N VAL A 183 -2.86 -4.58 8.01
CA VAL A 183 -2.61 -5.95 7.56
C VAL A 183 -1.33 -6.42 8.21
N TYR A 184 -1.42 -7.44 9.05
CA TYR A 184 -0.26 -8.01 9.73
C TYR A 184 0.18 -9.30 9.06
N SER A 185 1.48 -9.58 9.10
CA SER A 185 2.08 -10.85 8.68
C SER A 185 3.05 -11.41 9.72
N HIS A 186 3.13 -10.82 10.90
CA HIS A 186 3.78 -11.44 12.06
C HIS A 186 2.88 -11.52 13.28
N THR A 187 3.24 -12.41 14.20
CA THR A 187 2.71 -12.46 15.56
C THR A 187 3.81 -12.90 16.52
N HIS A 188 3.54 -12.84 17.82
CA HIS A 188 4.46 -13.26 18.87
C HIS A 188 3.92 -14.51 19.57
N ASP A 189 4.82 -15.35 20.07
CA ASP A 189 4.44 -16.36 21.05
C ASP A 189 3.81 -15.68 22.28
N ILE A 190 2.72 -16.26 22.78
CA ILE A 190 1.93 -15.67 23.87
C ILE A 190 2.64 -15.66 25.22
N ASN A 191 3.65 -16.51 25.42
CA ASN A 191 4.40 -16.63 26.67
C ASN A 191 5.82 -16.05 26.54
N LEU A 192 6.41 -16.15 25.35
CA LEU A 192 7.79 -15.76 25.09
C LEU A 192 7.84 -14.75 23.93
N GLN A 193 7.56 -13.49 24.24
CA GLN A 193 7.43 -12.40 23.25
C GLN A 193 8.63 -12.28 22.28
N GLN A 194 9.83 -12.71 22.66
CA GLN A 194 11.00 -12.71 21.77
C GLN A 194 10.88 -13.69 20.58
N PHE A 195 9.98 -14.67 20.64
CA PHE A 195 9.72 -15.57 19.53
C PHE A 195 8.66 -14.96 18.61
N VAL A 196 9.10 -14.65 17.39
CA VAL A 196 8.28 -14.10 16.32
C VAL A 196 7.89 -15.21 15.37
N ASP A 197 6.62 -15.27 15.00
CA ASP A 197 6.09 -16.17 13.97
C ASP A 197 5.63 -15.35 12.77
N ASN A 198 6.36 -15.47 11.68
CA ASN A 198 6.16 -14.78 10.42
C ASN A 198 5.28 -15.64 9.49
N ARG A 199 4.08 -15.15 9.19
CA ARG A 199 3.06 -15.85 8.40
C ARG A 199 2.60 -15.00 7.23
N LYS A 200 2.67 -15.56 6.03
CA LYS A 200 2.16 -14.89 4.82
C LYS A 200 0.67 -14.56 4.96
N THR A 201 0.30 -13.30 4.78
CA THR A 201 -1.09 -12.84 4.74
C THR A 201 -1.49 -12.52 3.30
N THR A 202 -2.65 -13.02 2.86
CA THR A 202 -3.06 -12.90 1.45
C THR A 202 -4.41 -12.20 1.33
N ILE A 203 -4.45 -11.13 0.55
CA ILE A 203 -5.67 -10.46 0.10
C ILE A 203 -5.91 -10.89 -1.35
N GLY A 204 -6.84 -11.82 -1.58
CA GLY A 204 -7.14 -12.33 -2.91
C GLY A 204 -7.65 -11.26 -3.88
N PRO A 205 -7.75 -11.56 -5.18
CA PRO A 205 -8.17 -10.58 -6.18
C PRO A 205 -9.58 -10.06 -5.92
N ARG A 206 -9.86 -8.82 -6.32
CA ARG A 206 -11.14 -8.10 -6.17
C ARG A 206 -11.60 -7.93 -4.71
N CYS A 207 -10.72 -8.15 -3.74
CA CYS A 207 -11.07 -7.99 -2.34
C CYS A 207 -11.21 -6.51 -1.95
N ARG A 208 -12.08 -6.27 -0.97
CA ARG A 208 -12.24 -4.95 -0.35
C ARG A 208 -12.03 -5.06 1.14
N VAL A 209 -10.93 -4.51 1.63
CA VAL A 209 -10.67 -4.32 3.06
C VAL A 209 -11.06 -2.89 3.37
N THR A 210 -12.09 -2.69 4.19
CA THR A 210 -12.70 -1.37 4.35
C THR A 210 -12.27 -0.66 5.64
N TYR A 211 -12.74 0.57 5.83
CA TYR A 211 -12.19 1.54 6.79
C TYR A 211 -11.93 0.95 8.17
N HIS A 212 -10.74 1.19 8.73
CA HIS A 212 -10.34 0.72 10.06
C HIS A 212 -10.40 -0.80 10.28
N ALA A 213 -10.48 -1.61 9.23
CA ALA A 213 -10.46 -3.06 9.38
C ALA A 213 -9.04 -3.59 9.59
N THR A 214 -8.94 -4.73 10.29
CA THR A 214 -7.67 -5.38 10.61
C THR A 214 -7.67 -6.82 10.12
N VAL A 215 -6.62 -7.21 9.41
CA VAL A 215 -6.35 -8.59 9.00
C VAL A 215 -5.18 -9.13 9.83
N LEU A 216 -5.43 -10.15 10.66
CA LEU A 216 -4.37 -10.77 11.46
C LEU A 216 -3.46 -11.66 10.62
N ALA A 217 -2.23 -11.83 11.09
CA ALA A 217 -1.18 -12.60 10.43
C ALA A 217 -1.59 -14.02 10.04
N GLY A 218 -1.24 -14.40 8.80
CA GLY A 218 -1.45 -15.75 8.27
C GLY A 218 -2.83 -16.01 7.67
N ASN A 219 -3.73 -15.02 7.66
CA ASN A 219 -5.06 -15.20 7.10
C ASN A 219 -5.11 -14.90 5.60
N THR A 220 -5.99 -15.63 4.91
CA THR A 220 -6.30 -15.45 3.50
C THR A 220 -7.72 -14.91 3.30
N MET A 221 -7.83 -13.77 2.62
CA MET A 221 -9.10 -13.31 2.08
C MET A 221 -9.34 -13.94 0.70
N GLY A 222 -10.33 -14.82 0.61
CA GLY A 222 -10.77 -15.42 -0.65
C GLY A 222 -11.23 -14.36 -1.66
N GLU A 223 -11.13 -14.70 -2.95
CA GLU A 223 -11.47 -13.83 -4.07
C GLU A 223 -12.80 -13.09 -3.87
N ASN A 224 -12.80 -11.80 -4.21
CA ASN A 224 -13.99 -10.94 -4.17
C ASN A 224 -14.70 -10.99 -2.81
N SER A 225 -13.97 -11.25 -1.72
CA SER A 225 -14.52 -11.08 -0.38
C SER A 225 -14.49 -9.60 0.03
N MET A 226 -15.21 -9.27 1.11
CA MET A 226 -15.21 -7.95 1.68
C MET A 226 -15.10 -8.06 3.20
N LEU A 227 -14.15 -7.35 3.79
CA LEU A 227 -14.08 -7.11 5.22
C LEU A 227 -14.64 -5.72 5.49
N GLY A 228 -15.81 -5.67 6.14
CA GLY A 228 -16.51 -4.44 6.48
C GLY A 228 -15.75 -3.58 7.49
N ALA A 229 -16.20 -2.34 7.65
CA ALA A 229 -15.49 -1.35 8.44
C ALA A 229 -15.36 -1.81 9.90
N HIS A 230 -14.21 -1.54 10.52
CA HIS A 230 -13.85 -2.04 11.84
C HIS A 230 -13.86 -3.58 11.99
N GLY A 231 -13.90 -4.34 10.89
CA GLY A 231 -13.86 -5.80 10.93
C GLY A 231 -12.49 -6.32 11.38
N LEU A 232 -12.48 -7.28 12.32
CA LEU A 232 -11.25 -7.97 12.74
C LEU A 232 -11.22 -9.39 12.15
N LEU A 233 -10.46 -9.60 11.08
CA LEU A 233 -10.32 -10.90 10.45
C LEU A 233 -9.32 -11.76 11.22
N THR A 234 -9.81 -12.83 11.84
CA THR A 234 -9.02 -13.78 12.64
C THR A 234 -8.90 -15.16 12.01
N ARG A 235 -9.58 -15.40 10.89
CA ARG A 235 -9.64 -16.66 10.13
C ARG A 235 -9.84 -16.37 8.65
N ASP A 236 -9.48 -17.30 7.79
CA ASP A 236 -9.70 -17.19 6.36
C ASP A 236 -11.15 -16.90 5.98
N THR A 237 -11.33 -16.13 4.90
CA THR A 237 -12.64 -15.89 4.30
C THR A 237 -12.92 -16.87 3.17
N ARG A 238 -14.21 -17.15 2.96
CA ARG A 238 -14.69 -17.75 1.72
C ARG A 238 -14.71 -16.68 0.63
N GLU A 239 -14.55 -17.12 -0.61
CA GLU A 239 -14.74 -16.29 -1.80
C GLU A 239 -16.16 -15.73 -1.86
N HIS A 240 -16.33 -14.57 -2.52
CA HIS A 240 -17.63 -13.93 -2.75
C HIS A 240 -18.47 -13.75 -1.48
N ALA A 241 -17.86 -13.41 -0.36
CA ALA A 241 -18.58 -13.24 0.90
C ALA A 241 -18.22 -11.93 1.62
N VAL A 242 -19.16 -11.44 2.42
CA VAL A 242 -19.02 -10.24 3.24
C VAL A 242 -18.87 -10.65 4.70
N TYR A 243 -17.82 -10.14 5.33
CA TYR A 243 -17.44 -10.37 6.72
C TYR A 243 -17.47 -9.05 7.48
N VAL A 244 -18.07 -9.03 8.67
CA VAL A 244 -18.13 -7.83 9.53
C VAL A 244 -18.02 -8.20 11.00
N GLY A 245 -17.64 -7.23 11.84
CA GLY A 245 -17.62 -7.37 13.30
C GLY A 245 -16.26 -7.80 13.88
N ILE A 246 -16.23 -7.99 15.19
CA ILE A 246 -15.05 -8.33 15.98
C ILE A 246 -15.38 -9.53 16.90
N PRO A 247 -14.83 -10.74 16.65
CA PRO A 247 -14.15 -11.12 15.41
C PRO A 247 -15.12 -11.12 14.22
N ALA A 248 -14.58 -10.94 13.02
CA ALA A 248 -15.36 -10.84 11.80
C ALA A 248 -16.08 -12.16 11.49
N LYS A 249 -17.38 -12.09 11.23
CA LYS A 249 -18.22 -13.23 10.84
C LYS A 249 -18.83 -12.97 9.48
N LYS A 250 -19.01 -14.03 8.70
CA LYS A 250 -19.74 -13.97 7.43
C LYS A 250 -21.19 -13.56 7.72
N VAL A 251 -21.65 -12.51 7.04
CA VAL A 251 -23.02 -12.00 7.15
C VAL A 251 -23.79 -12.07 5.84
N LYS A 252 -23.10 -12.17 4.70
CA LYS A 252 -23.74 -12.18 3.39
C LYS A 252 -22.87 -12.87 2.34
N GLU A 253 -23.50 -13.52 1.37
CA GLU A 253 -22.87 -13.91 0.11
C GLU A 253 -23.09 -12.81 -0.93
N LYS A 254 -22.04 -12.50 -1.68
CA LYS A 254 -22.13 -11.62 -2.84
C LYS A 254 -22.70 -12.43 -4.00
N ASP A 255 -23.50 -11.76 -4.80
CA ASP A 255 -23.97 -12.29 -6.07
C ASP A 255 -22.76 -12.54 -6.99
N ARG A 256 -22.69 -13.73 -7.57
CA ARG A 256 -21.61 -14.13 -8.49
C ARG A 256 -21.87 -13.66 -9.91
N ASP A 257 -23.13 -13.46 -10.28
CA ASP A 257 -23.54 -13.11 -11.65
C ASP A 257 -23.40 -11.60 -11.92
N LEU A 258 -23.27 -10.79 -10.86
CA LEU A 258 -22.98 -9.35 -10.95
C LEU A 258 -21.47 -9.04 -11.06
N ALA A 259 -20.59 -10.06 -11.12
CA ALA A 259 -19.15 -9.89 -10.98
C ALA A 259 -18.39 -9.52 -12.27
N GLU A 260 -19.06 -9.38 -13.42
CA GLU A 260 -18.44 -8.80 -14.61
C GLU A 260 -18.28 -7.29 -14.43
N PRO A 261 -17.05 -6.75 -14.34
CA PRO A 261 -16.87 -5.31 -14.43
C PRO A 261 -17.31 -4.91 -15.85
N THR A 262 -18.17 -3.89 -15.95
CA THR A 262 -18.38 -3.20 -17.22
C THR A 262 -17.01 -2.88 -17.85
N LYS A 263 -16.84 -3.19 -19.14
CA LYS A 263 -15.59 -3.06 -19.93
C LYS A 263 -14.83 -1.74 -19.74
N HIS A 264 -15.49 -0.69 -19.24
CA HIS A 264 -14.91 0.63 -18.98
C HIS A 264 -14.05 0.75 -17.71
N ARG A 265 -14.02 -0.27 -16.83
CA ARG A 265 -13.09 -0.27 -15.67
C ARG A 265 -11.65 -0.62 -16.06
N GLU A 266 -11.43 -1.26 -17.20
CA GLU A 266 -10.09 -1.72 -17.61
C GLU A 266 -9.24 -0.62 -18.27
N GLU A 267 -9.88 0.45 -18.75
CA GLU A 267 -9.21 1.59 -19.40
C GLU A 267 -8.81 2.72 -18.42
N ARG A 268 -9.10 2.60 -17.12
CA ARG A 268 -9.11 3.75 -16.19
C ARG A 268 -8.47 3.49 -14.84
N PHE A 269 -7.36 2.74 -14.84
CA PHE A 269 -6.44 2.68 -13.71
C PHE A 269 -5.10 3.23 -14.14
#